data_AF-A0A7X8CQG5-F1
#
_entry.id   AF-A0A7X8CQG5-F1
#
_cell.length_a   1.000
_cell.length_b   1.000
_cell.length_c   1.000
_cell.angle_alpha   90.00
_cell.angle_beta   90.00
_cell.angle_gamma   90.00
#
_symmetry.space_group_name_H-M   'P 1'
#
loop_
_entity.id
_entity.type
_entity.pdbx_description
1 polymer ?
#
loop_
_entity_poly.entity_id
_entity_poly.type
_entity_poly.pdbx_seq_one_letter_code
_entity_poly.pdbx_strand_id
1 'polypeptide(L)'
;MAKIESTFKNMALSLTLIALVSSALLGFVYEATKEPIALSSLNKKLNAIKQVVPEFTNNPNNEMYRLPTGEGDSLEIYPAKKDDVIVG
;
A
#
# COMPACT_ATOMS: atom_id res chain seq x y z
N MET A 1 -11.99 -46.67 -15.58
CA MET A 1 -11.87 -45.21 -15.48
C MET A 1 -11.47 -44.70 -16.86
N ALA A 2 -12.28 -43.88 -17.51
CA ALA A 2 -11.94 -43.32 -18.82
C ALA A 2 -10.77 -42.34 -18.63
N LYS A 3 -9.62 -42.67 -19.20
CA LYS A 3 -8.43 -41.81 -19.13
C LYS A 3 -8.70 -40.60 -20.02
N ILE A 4 -8.79 -39.40 -19.42
CA ILE A 4 -8.89 -38.17 -20.22
C ILE A 4 -7.60 -38.05 -21.01
N GLU A 5 -7.69 -38.13 -22.33
CA GLU A 5 -6.51 -37.99 -23.17
C GLU A 5 -5.95 -36.57 -23.05
N SER A 6 -4.63 -36.47 -22.94
CA SER A 6 -3.90 -35.21 -22.88
C SER A 6 -3.87 -34.55 -24.26
N THR A 7 -5.01 -34.03 -24.70
CA THR A 7 -5.15 -33.28 -25.94
C THR A 7 -4.88 -31.79 -25.69
N PHE A 8 -4.50 -31.06 -26.74
CA PHE A 8 -4.24 -29.62 -26.65
C PHE A 8 -5.41 -28.84 -26.01
N LYS A 9 -6.65 -29.18 -26.38
CA LYS A 9 -7.87 -28.55 -25.82
C LYS A 9 -8.00 -28.81 -24.31
N ASN A 10 -7.75 -30.03 -23.87
CA ASN A 10 -7.85 -30.40 -22.45
C ASN A 10 -6.75 -29.74 -21.62
N MET A 11 -5.54 -29.62 -22.16
CA MET A 11 -4.43 -28.91 -21.51
C MET A 11 -4.69 -27.40 -21.40
N ALA A 12 -5.17 -26.77 -22.47
CA ALA A 12 -5.53 -25.36 -22.46
C ALA A 12 -6.64 -25.07 -21.44
N LEU A 13 -7.69 -25.90 -21.42
CA LEU A 13 -8.81 -25.75 -20.49
C LEU A 13 -8.37 -25.91 -19.03
N SER A 14 -7.49 -26.88 -18.75
CA SER A 14 -6.93 -27.08 -17.42
C SER A 14 -6.12 -25.87 -16.96
N LEU A 15 -5.23 -25.35 -17.81
CA LEU A 15 -4.41 -24.18 -17.49
C LEU A 15 -5.27 -22.93 -17.26
N THR A 16 -6.27 -22.69 -18.10
CA THR A 16 -7.21 -21.57 -17.93
C THR A 16 -7.96 -21.67 -16.62
N LEU A 17 -8.43 -22.87 -16.24
CA LEU A 17 -9.16 -23.06 -14.99
C LEU A 17 -8.27 -22.78 -13.78
N ILE A 18 -7.05 -23.30 -13.76
CA ILE A 18 -6.09 -23.08 -12.67
C ILE A 18 -5.73 -21.58 -12.59
N ALA A 19 -5.49 -20.93 -13.72
CA ALA A 19 -5.19 -19.50 -13.76
C ALA A 19 -6.37 -18.65 -13.26
N LEU A 20 -7.59 -18.99 -13.65
CA LEU A 20 -8.81 -18.30 -13.20
C LEU A 20 -8.97 -18.45 -11.68
N VAL A 21 -8.85 -19.66 -11.14
CA VAL A 21 -8.95 -19.89 -9.69
C VAL A 21 -7.83 -19.16 -8.94
N SER A 22 -6.60 -19.21 -9.45
CA SER A 22 -5.45 -18.54 -8.82
C SER A 22 -5.62 -17.02 -8.80
N SER A 23 -6.07 -16.42 -9.90
CA SER A 23 -6.30 -14.97 -9.98
C SER A 23 -7.45 -14.52 -9.08
N ALA A 24 -8.53 -15.29 -8.99
CA ALA A 24 -9.65 -14.99 -8.09
C ALA A 24 -9.21 -15.02 -6.61
N LEU A 25 -8.45 -16.03 -6.20
CA LEU A 25 -7.91 -16.12 -4.84
C LEU A 25 -6.95 -14.96 -4.53
N LEU A 26 -6.06 -14.62 -5.45
CA LEU A 26 -5.13 -13.51 -5.27
C LEU A 26 -5.87 -12.17 -5.16
N GLY A 27 -6.87 -11.93 -6.01
CA GLY A 27 -7.70 -10.72 -5.96
C GLY A 27 -8.48 -10.60 -4.64
N PHE A 28 -9.05 -11.70 -4.15
CA PHE A 28 -9.74 -11.72 -2.86
C PHE A 28 -8.81 -11.39 -1.69
N VAL A 29 -7.62 -12.00 -1.63
CA VAL A 29 -6.63 -11.71 -0.58
C VAL A 29 -6.14 -10.27 -0.68
N TYR A 30 -5.93 -9.76 -1.89
CA TYR A 30 -5.56 -8.36 -2.09
C TYR A 30 -6.61 -7.41 -1.53
N GLU A 31 -7.89 -7.59 -1.88
CA GLU A 31 -8.95 -6.70 -1.40
C GLU A 31 -9.08 -6.75 0.14
N ALA A 32 -8.98 -7.94 0.73
CA ALA A 32 -9.00 -8.11 2.18
C ALA A 32 -7.78 -7.49 2.89
N THR A 33 -6.63 -7.39 2.23
CA THR A 33 -5.38 -6.89 2.83
C THR A 33 -5.07 -5.43 2.49
N LYS A 34 -5.73 -4.85 1.48
CA LYS A 34 -5.45 -3.50 0.99
C LYS A 34 -5.64 -2.43 2.06
N GLU A 35 -6.77 -2.46 2.78
CA GLU A 35 -7.04 -1.52 3.87
C GLU A 35 -6.04 -1.64 5.03
N PRO A 36 -5.78 -2.83 5.62
CA PRO A 36 -4.80 -2.95 6.70
C PRO A 36 -3.38 -2.62 6.24
N ILE A 37 -3.00 -2.86 4.98
CA ILE A 37 -1.70 -2.43 4.43
C ILE A 37 -1.62 -0.91 4.35
N ALA A 38 -2.68 -0.23 3.90
CA ALA A 38 -2.74 1.22 3.83
C ALA A 38 -2.65 1.84 5.24
N LEU A 39 -3.42 1.32 6.19
CA LEU A 39 -3.39 1.75 7.59
C LEU A 39 -2.03 1.48 8.24
N SER A 40 -1.43 0.30 8.01
CA SER A 40 -0.10 -0.04 8.53
C SER A 40 0.98 0.90 7.97
N SER A 41 0.93 1.22 6.68
CA SER A 41 1.87 2.15 6.05
C SER A 41 1.71 3.57 6.60
N LEU A 42 0.48 4.05 6.78
CA LEU A 42 0.20 5.34 7.39
C LEU A 42 0.67 5.39 8.84
N ASN A 43 0.37 4.35 9.63
CA ASN A 43 0.81 4.25 11.02
C ASN A 43 2.34 4.18 11.13
N LYS A 44 3.03 3.49 10.23
CA LYS A 44 4.50 3.49 10.18
C LYS A 44 5.05 4.91 9.98
N LYS A 45 4.50 5.67 9.04
CA LYS A 45 4.89 7.08 8.81
C LYS A 45 4.64 7.92 10.07
N LEU A 46 3.43 7.87 10.64
CA LEU A 46 3.09 8.65 11.83
C LEU A 46 3.93 8.25 13.06
N ASN A 47 4.20 6.96 13.25
CA ASN A 47 5.04 6.48 14.35
C ASN A 47 6.50 6.94 14.18
N ALA A 48 7.03 6.95 12.95
CA ALA A 48 8.35 7.48 12.68
C ALA A 48 8.43 8.99 12.99
N ILE A 49 7.41 9.76 12.59
CA ILE A 49 7.33 11.20 12.91
C ILE A 49 7.31 11.40 14.43
N LYS A 50 6.48 10.66 15.17
CA LYS A 50 6.41 10.70 16.65
C LYS A 50 7.74 10.40 17.35
N GLN A 51 8.66 9.68 16.71
CA GLN A 51 9.97 9.39 17.29
C GLN A 51 10.95 10.56 17.17
N VAL A 52 10.73 11.46 16.21
CA VAL A 52 11.69 12.53 15.87
C VAL A 52 11.19 13.94 16.14
N VAL A 53 9.88 14.12 16.35
CA VAL A 53 9.28 15.42 16.70
C VAL A 53 8.60 15.40 18.08
N PRO A 54 8.49 16.55 18.77
CA PRO A 54 7.73 16.67 20.02
C PRO A 54 6.24 16.34 19.84
N GLU A 55 5.48 16.30 20.93
CA GLU A 55 4.03 16.08 20.86
C GLU A 55 3.35 17.04 19.88
N PHE A 56 2.48 16.49 19.03
CA PHE A 56 1.70 17.23 18.04
C PHE A 56 0.22 16.80 18.10
N THR A 57 -0.68 17.72 17.79
CA THR A 57 -2.13 17.51 17.79
C THR A 57 -2.73 17.42 16.39
N ASN A 58 -1.98 17.79 15.35
CA ASN A 58 -2.42 17.73 13.96
C ASN A 58 -2.18 16.36 13.30
N ASN A 59 -2.57 16.21 12.03
CA ASN A 59 -2.23 15.04 11.20
C ASN A 59 -1.19 15.44 10.13
N PRO A 60 0.12 15.23 10.38
CA PRO A 60 1.19 15.65 9.47
C PRO A 60 1.10 15.05 8.07
N ASN A 61 0.47 13.88 7.93
CA ASN A 61 0.29 13.22 6.64
C ASN A 61 -0.78 13.88 5.77
N ASN A 62 -1.80 14.49 6.37
CA ASN A 62 -2.84 15.23 5.64
C ASN A 62 -2.37 16.63 5.23
N GLU A 63 -1.46 17.21 6.00
CA GLU A 63 -0.87 18.54 5.74
C GLU A 63 0.46 18.44 4.98
N MET A 64 0.78 17.29 4.40
CA MET A 64 2.01 17.08 3.67
C MET A 64 2.03 17.94 2.40
N TYR A 65 3.18 18.57 2.14
CA TYR A 65 3.42 19.34 0.92
C TYR A 65 4.79 19.03 0.34
N ARG A 66 4.97 19.34 -0.94
CA ARG A 66 6.21 19.12 -1.67
C ARG A 66 6.96 20.42 -1.85
N LEU A 67 8.25 20.41 -1.52
CA LEU A 67 9.16 21.50 -1.81
C LEU A 67 10.18 21.06 -2.86
N PRO A 68 10.37 21.83 -3.95
CA PRO A 68 11.43 21.54 -4.90
C PRO A 68 12.80 21.75 -4.23
N THR A 69 13.74 20.83 -4.47
CA THR A 69 15.15 21.05 -4.14
C THR A 69 15.87 21.64 -5.34
N GLY A 70 16.91 22.44 -5.08
CA GLY A 70 17.73 23.05 -6.14
C GLY A 70 18.44 22.02 -7.04
N GLU A 71 18.46 20.75 -6.66
CA GLU A 71 19.14 19.65 -7.37
C GLU A 71 18.17 18.74 -8.15
N GLY A 72 16.88 19.09 -8.22
CA GLY A 72 15.93 18.54 -9.19
C GLY A 72 14.84 17.62 -8.64
N ASP A 73 14.96 17.08 -7.42
CA ASP A 73 13.88 16.27 -6.83
C ASP A 73 13.07 17.04 -5.79
N SER A 74 11.84 16.61 -5.53
CA SER A 74 10.95 17.23 -4.54
C SER A 74 11.08 16.53 -3.19
N LEU A 75 11.22 17.30 -2.10
CA LEU A 75 11.09 16.75 -0.74
C LEU A 75 9.64 16.78 -0.29
N GLU A 76 9.17 15.68 0.29
CA GLU A 76 7.90 15.61 0.99
C GLU A 76 8.09 16.06 2.44
N ILE A 77 7.44 17.16 2.82
CA ILE A 77 7.51 17.74 4.15
C ILE A 77 6.22 17.42 4.90
N TYR A 78 6.35 16.91 6.13
CA TYR A 78 5.25 16.46 6.97
C TYR A 78 5.21 17.32 8.25
N PRO A 79 4.55 18.50 8.24
CA PRO A 79 4.60 19.44 9.35
C PRO A 79 3.87 18.89 10.58
N ALA A 80 4.57 18.84 11.71
CA ALA A 80 4.01 18.52 13.01
C ALA A 80 3.65 19.81 13.75
N LYS A 81 2.40 19.93 14.19
CA LYS A 81 1.88 21.11 14.87
C LYS A 81 1.22 20.74 16.20
N LYS A 82 1.45 21.57 17.21
CA LYS A 82 0.74 21.54 18.49
C LYS A 82 0.00 22.87 18.66
N ASP A 83 -1.32 22.81 18.74
CA ASP A 83 -2.18 24.00 18.92
C ASP A 83 -1.89 25.12 17.91
N ASP A 84 -1.77 24.75 16.63
CA ASP A 84 -1.45 25.61 15.47
C ASP A 84 0.00 26.12 15.40
N VAL A 85 0.86 25.77 16.36
CA VAL A 85 2.30 26.07 16.33
C VAL A 85 3.08 24.90 15.74
N ILE A 86 3.94 25.17 14.76
CA ILE A 86 4.82 24.17 14.15
C ILE A 86 5.89 23.77 15.17
N VAL A 87 5.93 22.47 15.50
CA VAL A 87 6.88 21.86 16.43
C VAL A 87 7.85 20.90 15.72
N GLY A 88 7.63 20.60 14.43
CA GLY A 88 8.51 19.76 13.60
C GLY A 88 8.08 19.68 12.15
#